data_AF-A0A8H4RQP4-F1
#
_entry.id   AF-A0A8H4RQP4-F1
#
_cell.length_a   1.000
_cell.length_b   1.000
_cell.length_c   1.000
_cell.angle_alpha   90.00
_cell.angle_beta   90.00
_cell.angle_gamma   90.00
#
_symmetry.space_group_name_H-M   'P 1'
#
loop_
_entity.id
_entity.type
_entity.pdbx_description
1 polymer ?
#
loop_
_entity_poly.entity_id
_entity_poly.type
_entity_poly.pdbx_seq_one_letter_code
_entity_poly.pdbx_strand_id
1 'polypeptide(L)'
;MIGKFTSWPWIIQCIKGNQMNIGPGLFKKYGDIVRVGPADVMFADKATIQKILIDEDFRKSRDYEAVREDPHITSLITETDKVKYKQKVCRSTSHPQEKCSLNMQDVMSAALFGGSFNLVESDDSKQKDLLNRYLRRVAIDAQFPLVKYLPGVPSASSMISEVIEKTVSKRRKEMEKGISKQDILQIFVDTNNADPVSFTDKHIRDEMILFMIAGSDTTSLTATFTLLLLLNNQDKLKELISEIHSTFLSVDDAITFTKTQDLPYLNAVINESMRIMPIITAGIVRLVPENTMLCGYEIPKDMAR
;
A
#
# COMPACT_ATOMS: atom_id res chain seq x y z
N MET A 1 6.76 -20.96 20.68
CA MET A 1 5.91 -21.44 19.57
C MET A 1 4.45 -21.36 20.01
N ILE A 2 3.60 -20.63 19.30
CA ILE A 2 2.20 -20.35 19.73
C ILE A 2 1.15 -21.13 18.93
N GLY A 3 1.55 -21.72 17.80
CA GLY A 3 0.68 -22.53 16.95
C GLY A 3 1.44 -23.67 16.29
N LYS A 4 1.72 -24.74 17.04
CA LYS A 4 2.51 -25.89 16.54
C LYS A 4 1.80 -26.62 15.38
N PHE A 5 0.48 -26.69 15.44
CA PHE A 5 -0.34 -27.48 14.52
C PHE A 5 -1.26 -26.63 13.63
N THR A 6 -1.44 -25.34 13.96
CA THR A 6 -2.32 -24.45 13.19
C THR A 6 -1.98 -22.98 13.40
N SER A 7 -2.19 -22.17 12.36
CA SER A 7 -2.07 -20.70 12.39
C SER A 7 -3.37 -20.02 12.88
N TRP A 8 -4.45 -20.77 13.14
CA TRP A 8 -5.75 -20.22 13.57
C TRP A 8 -5.66 -19.26 14.78
N PRO A 9 -4.91 -19.57 15.86
CA PRO A 9 -4.79 -18.66 17.00
C PRO A 9 -4.23 -17.29 16.58
N TRP A 10 -3.24 -17.28 15.69
CA TRP A 10 -2.67 -16.04 15.16
C TRP A 10 -3.64 -15.32 14.22
N ILE A 11 -4.24 -16.04 13.27
CA ILE A 11 -5.23 -15.51 12.32
C ILE A 11 -6.40 -14.84 13.06
N ILE A 12 -6.92 -15.46 14.12
CA ILE A 12 -8.02 -14.89 14.93
C ILE A 12 -7.61 -13.55 15.54
N GLN A 13 -6.35 -13.40 15.97
CA GLN A 13 -5.87 -12.13 16.53
C GLN A 13 -5.69 -11.07 15.44
N CYS A 14 -5.25 -11.45 14.24
CA CYS A 14 -5.23 -10.56 13.08
C CYS A 14 -6.64 -10.07 12.72
N ILE A 15 -7.61 -10.98 12.62
CA ILE A 15 -9.01 -10.66 12.30
C ILE A 15 -9.63 -9.74 13.36
N LYS A 16 -9.29 -9.93 14.64
CA LYS A 16 -9.72 -9.06 15.74
C LYS A 16 -8.98 -7.72 15.80
N GLY A 17 -8.01 -7.47 14.91
CA GLY A 17 -7.17 -6.27 14.94
C GLY A 17 -6.22 -6.19 16.15
N ASN A 18 -6.05 -7.28 16.89
CA ASN A 18 -5.30 -7.31 18.14
C ASN A 18 -3.80 -7.63 17.95
N GLN A 19 -3.38 -7.75 16.69
CA GLN A 19 -2.00 -8.07 16.30
C GLN A 19 -0.96 -7.11 16.88
N MET A 20 -1.30 -5.83 17.03
CA MET A 20 -0.41 -4.80 17.57
C MET A 20 -0.20 -4.89 19.08
N ASN A 21 -1.18 -5.43 19.82
CA ASN A 21 -1.02 -5.60 21.26
C ASN A 21 -0.29 -6.91 21.57
N ILE A 22 -0.56 -7.95 20.77
CA ILE A 22 0.01 -9.28 21.01
C ILE A 22 1.43 -9.39 20.49
N GLY A 23 1.70 -8.94 19.25
CA GLY A 23 3.00 -9.09 18.59
C GLY A 23 4.20 -8.65 19.45
N PRO A 24 4.24 -7.39 19.93
CA PRO A 24 5.29 -6.91 20.82
C PRO A 24 5.40 -7.72 22.12
N GLY A 25 4.26 -8.15 22.69
CA GLY A 25 4.24 -9.02 23.85
C GLY A 25 4.86 -10.40 23.59
N LEU A 26 4.74 -10.92 22.37
CA LEU A 26 5.39 -12.17 21.99
C LEU A 26 6.91 -12.01 21.91
N PHE A 27 7.39 -10.94 21.28
CA PHE A 27 8.83 -10.66 21.21
C PHE A 27 9.42 -10.42 22.60
N LYS A 28 8.71 -9.70 23.48
CA LYS A 28 9.12 -9.50 24.88
C LYS A 28 9.23 -10.82 25.65
N LYS A 29 8.39 -11.81 25.34
CA LYS A 29 8.35 -13.10 26.05
C LYS A 29 9.31 -14.14 25.49
N TYR A 30 9.50 -14.18 24.18
CA TYR A 30 10.20 -15.27 23.48
C TYR A 30 11.49 -14.81 22.77
N GLY A 31 11.81 -13.52 22.78
CA GLY A 31 12.94 -12.93 22.05
C GLY A 31 12.57 -12.50 20.64
N ASP A 32 13.57 -12.14 19.85
CA ASP A 32 13.40 -11.47 18.54
C ASP A 32 12.90 -12.37 17.41
N ILE A 33 12.66 -13.65 17.69
CA ILE A 33 12.12 -14.63 16.74
C ILE A 33 10.98 -15.42 17.37
N VAL A 34 9.81 -15.42 16.72
CA VAL A 34 8.62 -16.10 17.23
C VAL A 34 7.90 -16.87 16.14
N ARG A 35 7.84 -18.19 16.29
CA ARG A 35 6.98 -19.05 15.47
C ARG A 35 5.51 -18.94 15.92
N VAL A 36 4.68 -18.33 15.07
CA VAL A 36 3.25 -18.09 15.32
C VAL A 36 2.33 -19.12 14.64
N GLY A 37 2.85 -19.90 13.69
CA GLY A 37 2.12 -20.96 12.99
C GLY A 37 3.04 -22.10 12.54
N PRO A 38 2.50 -23.15 11.90
CA PRO A 38 3.29 -24.27 11.42
C PRO A 38 4.32 -23.88 10.36
N ALA A 39 4.01 -22.90 9.52
CA ALA A 39 4.92 -22.36 8.52
C ALA A 39 5.19 -20.87 8.70
N ASP A 40 4.80 -20.27 9.84
CA ASP A 40 4.81 -18.82 10.04
C ASP A 40 5.76 -18.38 11.16
N VAL A 41 6.78 -17.57 10.83
CA VAL A 41 7.82 -17.08 11.76
C VAL A 41 7.90 -15.56 11.73
N MET A 42 7.83 -14.90 12.88
CA MET A 42 8.02 -13.45 12.99
C MET A 42 9.45 -13.12 13.40
N PHE A 43 9.97 -12.00 12.87
CA PHE A 43 11.25 -11.42 13.26
C PHE A 43 11.06 -9.99 13.76
N ALA A 44 11.79 -9.62 14.82
CA ALA A 44 11.90 -8.24 15.32
C ALA A 44 13.33 -7.70 15.24
N ASP A 45 14.33 -8.57 15.03
CA ASP A 45 15.73 -8.17 14.95
C ASP A 45 16.01 -7.36 13.66
N LYS A 46 16.64 -6.20 13.83
CA LYS A 46 16.98 -5.28 12.74
C LYS A 46 17.90 -5.94 11.72
N ALA A 47 18.94 -6.65 12.16
CA ALA A 47 19.93 -7.25 11.25
C ALA A 47 19.28 -8.33 10.37
N THR A 48 18.41 -9.14 10.97
CA THR A 48 17.64 -10.16 10.26
C THR A 48 16.63 -9.55 9.29
N ILE A 49 15.92 -8.49 9.68
CA ILE A 49 15.01 -7.77 8.78
C ILE A 49 15.78 -7.17 7.58
N GLN A 50 16.94 -6.56 7.83
CA GLN A 50 17.81 -6.03 6.77
C GLN A 50 18.29 -7.15 5.83
N LYS A 51 18.73 -8.28 6.38
CA LYS A 51 19.13 -9.45 5.60
C LYS A 51 18.00 -9.95 4.71
N ILE A 52 16.81 -10.12 5.26
CA ILE A 52 15.62 -10.62 4.55
C ILE A 52 15.16 -9.64 3.46
N LEU A 53 15.13 -8.34 3.73
CA LEU A 53 14.51 -7.35 2.84
C LEU A 53 15.49 -6.68 1.88
N ILE A 54 16.78 -6.60 2.22
CA ILE A 54 17.77 -5.82 1.48
C ILE A 54 18.90 -6.71 0.98
N ASP A 55 19.58 -7.44 1.86
CA ASP A 55 20.82 -8.12 1.49
C ASP A 55 20.55 -9.37 0.62
N GLU A 56 19.64 -10.23 1.07
CA GLU A 56 19.24 -11.44 0.34
C GLU A 56 17.93 -11.24 -0.44
N ASP A 57 17.15 -10.20 -0.10
CA ASP A 57 15.92 -9.77 -0.78
C ASP A 57 15.00 -10.97 -1.07
N PHE A 58 14.47 -11.56 -0.01
CA PHE A 58 13.61 -12.74 -0.10
C PHE A 58 12.39 -12.47 -0.98
N ARG A 59 11.87 -13.54 -1.60
CA ARG A 59 10.68 -13.44 -2.43
C ARG A 59 9.46 -13.11 -1.57
N LYS A 60 8.55 -12.27 -2.08
CA LYS A 60 7.22 -12.05 -1.49
C LYS A 60 6.49 -13.39 -1.27
N SER A 61 5.79 -13.52 -0.16
CA SER A 61 4.99 -14.72 0.13
C SER A 61 3.79 -14.86 -0.82
N ARG A 62 3.13 -16.01 -0.77
CA ARG A 62 1.86 -16.23 -1.47
C ARG A 62 0.71 -15.40 -0.92
N ASP A 63 0.84 -14.77 0.25
CA ASP A 63 -0.23 -13.93 0.81
C ASP A 63 -0.54 -12.73 -0.08
N TYR A 64 0.44 -12.28 -0.86
CA TYR A 64 0.24 -11.25 -1.88
C TYR A 64 -0.67 -11.71 -3.03
N GLU A 65 -0.88 -13.01 -3.23
CA GLU A 65 -1.86 -13.51 -4.20
C GLU A 65 -3.30 -13.20 -3.79
N ALA A 66 -3.55 -12.87 -2.51
CA ALA A 66 -4.86 -12.44 -2.05
C ALA A 66 -5.36 -11.16 -2.72
N VAL A 67 -4.44 -10.28 -3.12
CA VAL A 67 -4.73 -9.05 -3.84
C VAL A 67 -4.56 -9.21 -5.36
N ARG A 68 -4.35 -10.44 -5.85
CA ARG A 68 -4.29 -10.73 -7.29
C ARG A 68 -5.71 -10.89 -7.83
N GLU A 69 -6.04 -10.05 -8.81
CA GLU A 69 -7.38 -10.02 -9.40
C GLU A 69 -7.52 -11.02 -10.56
N ASP A 70 -6.62 -10.99 -11.56
CA ASP A 70 -6.59 -11.98 -12.65
C ASP A 70 -5.52 -13.05 -12.35
N PRO A 71 -5.85 -14.37 -12.35
CA PRO A 71 -4.89 -15.43 -12.10
C PRO A 71 -3.68 -15.45 -13.03
N HIS A 72 -3.81 -14.87 -14.22
CA HIS A 72 -2.79 -14.87 -15.27
C HIS A 72 -2.02 -13.56 -15.36
N ILE A 73 -2.44 -12.52 -14.65
CA ILE A 73 -1.81 -11.20 -14.68
C ILE A 73 -1.28 -10.86 -13.29
N THR A 74 -0.06 -10.33 -13.27
CA THR A 74 0.58 -9.84 -12.05
C THR A 74 0.58 -8.32 -12.06
N SER A 75 0.12 -7.71 -10.97
CA SER A 75 0.35 -6.30 -10.66
C SER A 75 1.71 -6.11 -9.98
N LEU A 76 2.16 -4.86 -9.81
CA LEU A 76 3.43 -4.55 -9.15
C LEU A 76 3.51 -5.13 -7.71
N ILE A 77 2.39 -5.19 -6.98
CA ILE A 77 2.34 -5.78 -5.63
C ILE A 77 2.41 -7.31 -5.67
N THR A 78 1.79 -7.96 -6.66
CA THR A 78 1.69 -9.43 -6.77
C THR A 78 2.76 -10.06 -7.65
N GLU A 79 3.58 -9.24 -8.31
CA GLU A 79 4.76 -9.68 -9.04
C GLU A 79 5.82 -10.17 -8.06
N THR A 80 6.30 -11.37 -8.35
CA THR A 80 7.27 -12.08 -7.52
C THR A 80 8.57 -12.37 -8.26
N ASP A 81 8.55 -12.28 -9.59
CA ASP A 81 9.76 -12.31 -10.42
C ASP A 81 10.46 -10.96 -10.36
N LYS A 82 11.71 -10.94 -9.92
CA LYS A 82 12.48 -9.71 -9.71
C LYS A 82 12.75 -8.95 -11.01
N VAL A 83 12.97 -9.65 -12.12
CA VAL A 83 13.26 -9.03 -13.41
C VAL A 83 12.00 -8.35 -13.94
N LYS A 84 10.86 -9.06 -13.90
CA LYS A 84 9.56 -8.49 -14.28
C LYS A 84 9.14 -7.33 -13.37
N TYR A 85 9.41 -7.43 -12.07
CA TYR A 85 9.13 -6.36 -11.11
C TYR A 85 9.91 -5.08 -11.46
N LYS A 86 11.24 -5.19 -11.67
CA LYS A 86 12.07 -4.03 -12.07
C LYS A 86 11.60 -3.41 -13.39
N GLN A 87 11.24 -4.25 -14.37
CA GLN A 87 10.69 -3.77 -15.64
C GLN A 87 9.40 -2.97 -15.45
N LYS A 88 8.49 -3.42 -14.56
CA LYS A 88 7.25 -2.70 -14.24
C LYS A 88 7.52 -1.39 -13.50
N VAL A 89 8.41 -1.38 -12.51
CA VAL A 89 8.79 -0.15 -11.78
C VAL A 89 9.37 0.90 -12.72
N CYS A 90 10.30 0.52 -13.62
CA CYS A 90 10.88 1.46 -14.58
C CYS A 90 9.82 2.05 -15.52
N ARG A 91 8.79 1.29 -15.88
CA ARG A 91 7.67 1.79 -16.68
C ARG A 91 6.85 2.83 -15.91
N SER A 92 6.61 2.62 -14.60
CA SER A 92 5.75 3.49 -13.79
C SER A 92 6.39 4.80 -13.28
N THR A 93 7.72 4.94 -13.29
CA THR A 93 8.44 6.00 -12.55
C THR A 93 9.04 7.12 -13.41
N SER A 94 8.61 7.28 -14.66
CA SER A 94 9.30 8.13 -15.64
C SER A 94 9.08 9.65 -15.52
N HIS A 95 8.25 10.18 -14.59
CA HIS A 95 7.96 11.63 -14.52
C HIS A 95 7.88 12.19 -13.07
N PRO A 96 8.33 13.44 -12.83
CA PRO A 96 8.17 14.14 -11.55
C PRO A 96 6.70 14.49 -11.27
N GLN A 97 6.23 14.28 -10.05
CA GLN A 97 4.88 14.66 -9.62
C GLN A 97 4.85 16.09 -9.07
N GLU A 98 3.91 16.92 -9.52
CA GLU A 98 3.65 18.26 -8.98
C GLU A 98 2.27 18.38 -8.32
N LYS A 99 2.27 19.08 -7.17
CA LYS A 99 1.19 19.74 -6.40
C LYS A 99 -0.20 19.11 -6.36
N CYS A 100 -0.68 18.86 -5.13
CA CYS A 100 -2.10 19.06 -4.79
C CYS A 100 -2.30 19.18 -3.26
N SER A 101 -3.08 20.17 -2.84
CA SER A 101 -3.63 20.30 -1.48
C SER A 101 -5.12 19.97 -1.55
N LEU A 102 -5.54 18.79 -1.09
CA LEU A 102 -6.93 18.33 -0.89
C LEU A 102 -6.89 16.92 -0.26
N ASN A 103 -8.05 16.28 -0.02
CA ASN A 103 -8.17 14.92 0.55
C ASN A 103 -7.28 13.89 -0.16
N MET A 104 -6.70 12.94 0.56
CA MET A 104 -5.64 12.07 0.03
C MET A 104 -6.11 11.14 -1.09
N GLN A 105 -7.39 10.78 -1.14
CA GLN A 105 -7.97 10.09 -2.31
C GLN A 105 -8.02 11.00 -3.55
N ASP A 106 -8.27 12.29 -3.36
CA ASP A 106 -8.24 13.29 -4.44
C ASP A 106 -6.81 13.66 -4.85
N VAL A 107 -5.87 13.71 -3.91
CA VAL A 107 -4.43 13.90 -4.20
C VAL A 107 -3.88 12.72 -4.97
N MET A 108 -4.14 11.49 -4.51
CA MET A 108 -3.71 10.29 -5.21
C MET A 108 -4.40 10.18 -6.56
N SER A 109 -5.70 10.42 -6.67
CA SER A 109 -6.38 10.36 -7.98
C SER A 109 -5.95 11.46 -8.94
N ALA A 110 -5.70 12.68 -8.45
CA ALA A 110 -5.13 13.74 -9.27
C ALA A 110 -3.71 13.38 -9.75
N ALA A 111 -2.85 12.87 -8.86
CA ALA A 111 -1.48 12.49 -9.18
C ALA A 111 -1.39 11.24 -10.08
N LEU A 112 -2.28 10.27 -9.90
CA LEU A 112 -2.27 9.00 -10.62
C LEU A 112 -3.10 9.03 -11.91
N PHE A 113 -4.22 9.75 -11.91
CA PHE A 113 -5.25 9.70 -12.96
C PHE A 113 -5.57 11.07 -13.56
N GLY A 114 -4.82 12.12 -13.21
CA GLY A 114 -4.95 13.46 -13.79
C GLY A 114 -6.35 14.06 -13.65
N GLY A 115 -7.05 13.66 -12.59
CA GLY A 115 -8.40 14.10 -12.27
C GLY A 115 -8.72 13.78 -10.82
N SER A 116 -9.37 14.72 -10.14
CA SER A 116 -9.92 14.52 -8.81
C SER A 116 -11.19 13.67 -8.91
N PHE A 117 -11.38 12.72 -7.97
CA PHE A 117 -12.67 12.07 -7.77
C PHE A 117 -13.70 13.03 -7.15
N ASN A 118 -13.27 14.24 -6.78
CA ASN A 118 -14.04 15.31 -6.15
C ASN A 118 -14.73 14.84 -4.87
N LEU A 119 -14.07 14.00 -4.08
CA LEU A 119 -14.66 13.38 -2.88
C LEU A 119 -14.75 14.32 -1.67
N VAL A 120 -14.20 15.53 -1.80
CA VAL A 120 -14.38 16.65 -0.87
C VAL A 120 -15.55 17.55 -1.28
N GLU A 121 -15.68 17.86 -2.56
CA GLU A 121 -16.70 18.79 -3.07
C GLU A 121 -18.04 18.10 -3.37
N SER A 122 -17.99 16.84 -3.78
CA SER A 122 -19.16 16.00 -3.94
C SER A 122 -19.42 15.22 -2.65
N ASP A 123 -20.64 15.30 -2.13
CA ASP A 123 -21.13 14.51 -1.00
C ASP A 123 -21.34 13.03 -1.40
N ASP A 124 -20.59 12.54 -2.40
CA ASP A 124 -20.80 11.24 -3.04
C ASP A 124 -20.17 10.13 -2.20
N SER A 125 -20.84 9.82 -1.09
CA SER A 125 -20.49 8.72 -0.17
C SER A 125 -20.31 7.37 -0.89
N LYS A 126 -20.91 7.24 -2.09
CA LYS A 126 -20.93 6.01 -2.89
C LYS A 126 -19.55 5.49 -3.27
N GLN A 127 -18.60 6.37 -3.60
CA GLN A 127 -17.25 5.93 -4.00
C GLN A 127 -16.42 5.48 -2.79
N LYS A 128 -16.52 6.19 -1.67
CA LYS A 128 -15.92 5.78 -0.38
C LYS A 128 -16.52 4.45 0.09
N ASP A 129 -17.84 4.30 0.01
CA ASP A 129 -18.54 3.06 0.36
C ASP A 129 -18.19 1.90 -0.59
N LEU A 130 -17.94 2.19 -1.87
CA LEU A 130 -17.48 1.21 -2.84
C LEU A 130 -16.07 0.70 -2.49
N LEU A 131 -15.13 1.61 -2.23
CA LEU A 131 -13.77 1.26 -1.84
C LEU A 131 -13.74 0.48 -0.50
N ASN A 132 -14.49 0.94 0.50
CA ASN A 132 -14.59 0.24 1.79
C ASN A 132 -15.16 -1.18 1.64
N ARG A 133 -16.18 -1.37 0.79
CA ARG A 133 -16.72 -2.70 0.48
C ARG A 133 -15.70 -3.57 -0.24
N TYR A 134 -14.97 -3.00 -1.20
CA TYR A 134 -13.87 -3.67 -1.89
C TYR A 134 -12.77 -4.11 -0.92
N LEU A 135 -12.29 -3.25 -0.03
CA LEU A 135 -11.22 -3.59 0.92
C LEU A 135 -11.65 -4.67 1.91
N ARG A 136 -12.88 -4.59 2.44
CA ARG A 136 -13.45 -5.67 3.27
C ARG A 136 -13.50 -6.98 2.49
N ARG A 137 -13.83 -6.91 1.20
CA ARG A 137 -13.90 -8.09 0.35
C ARG A 137 -12.52 -8.72 0.16
N VAL A 138 -11.52 -7.92 -0.21
CA VAL A 138 -10.13 -8.37 -0.34
C VAL A 138 -9.61 -8.98 0.95
N ALA A 139 -9.93 -8.39 2.10
CA ALA A 139 -9.56 -8.95 3.40
C ALA A 139 -10.20 -10.33 3.65
N ILE A 140 -11.48 -10.53 3.27
CA ILE A 140 -12.15 -11.83 3.36
C ILE A 140 -11.50 -12.83 2.40
N ASP A 141 -11.27 -12.45 1.13
CA ASP A 141 -10.67 -13.33 0.12
C ASP A 141 -9.21 -13.72 0.49
N ALA A 142 -8.48 -12.84 1.20
CA ALA A 142 -7.16 -13.14 1.75
C ALA A 142 -7.18 -14.22 2.83
N GLN A 143 -8.17 -14.17 3.73
CA GLN A 143 -8.29 -15.11 4.84
C GLN A 143 -9.00 -16.41 4.44
N PHE A 144 -9.93 -16.32 3.49
CA PHE A 144 -10.73 -17.43 3.00
C PHE A 144 -10.71 -17.51 1.47
N PRO A 145 -9.59 -17.95 0.86
CA PRO A 145 -9.43 -17.96 -0.60
C PRO A 145 -10.46 -18.78 -1.36
N LEU A 146 -11.17 -19.70 -0.68
CA LEU A 146 -12.24 -20.51 -1.28
C LEU A 146 -13.56 -19.74 -1.44
N VAL A 147 -13.79 -18.67 -0.68
CA VAL A 147 -15.05 -17.89 -0.70
C VAL A 147 -15.27 -17.20 -2.05
N LYS A 148 -14.19 -16.87 -2.77
CA LYS A 148 -14.25 -16.30 -4.12
C LYS A 148 -14.80 -17.26 -5.19
N TYR A 149 -14.81 -18.57 -4.93
CA TYR A 149 -15.33 -19.57 -5.86
C TYR A 149 -16.78 -19.99 -5.56
N LEU A 150 -17.41 -19.42 -4.52
CA LEU A 150 -18.79 -19.72 -4.18
C LEU A 150 -19.76 -19.04 -5.17
N PRO A 151 -20.80 -19.75 -5.63
CA PRO A 151 -21.78 -19.19 -6.57
C PRO A 151 -22.56 -18.03 -5.95
N GLY A 152 -22.78 -16.95 -6.71
CA GLY A 152 -23.53 -15.76 -6.27
C GLY A 152 -22.72 -14.74 -5.49
N VAL A 153 -21.42 -14.98 -5.30
CA VAL A 153 -20.52 -14.09 -4.59
C VAL A 153 -19.75 -13.22 -5.59
N PRO A 154 -19.98 -11.89 -5.66
CA PRO A 154 -19.30 -11.02 -6.63
C PRO A 154 -17.80 -10.94 -6.33
N SER A 155 -16.98 -10.94 -7.38
CA SER A 155 -15.53 -10.74 -7.25
C SER A 155 -15.21 -9.31 -6.82
N ALA A 156 -14.10 -9.14 -6.09
CA ALA A 156 -13.62 -7.81 -5.69
C ALA A 156 -13.44 -6.89 -6.91
N SER A 157 -12.78 -7.38 -7.96
CA SER A 157 -12.64 -6.70 -9.27
C SER A 157 -13.95 -6.21 -9.86
N SER A 158 -15.04 -6.99 -9.81
CA SER A 158 -16.32 -6.58 -10.43
C SER A 158 -16.88 -5.29 -9.81
N MET A 159 -16.55 -5.01 -8.54
CA MET A 159 -17.03 -3.83 -7.85
C MET A 159 -16.36 -2.53 -8.32
N ILE A 160 -15.08 -2.57 -8.72
CA ILE A 160 -14.31 -1.38 -9.10
C ILE A 160 -14.08 -1.28 -10.62
N SER A 161 -14.26 -2.37 -11.36
CA SER A 161 -13.98 -2.43 -12.81
C SER A 161 -14.70 -1.35 -13.62
N GLU A 162 -15.97 -1.07 -13.32
CA GLU A 162 -16.75 -0.05 -14.03
C GLU A 162 -16.15 1.36 -13.88
N VAL A 163 -15.69 1.71 -12.67
CA VAL A 163 -15.07 3.01 -12.38
C VAL A 163 -13.77 3.15 -13.17
N ILE A 164 -12.96 2.09 -13.19
CA ILE A 164 -11.69 2.08 -13.91
C ILE A 164 -11.91 2.15 -15.41
N GLU A 165 -12.81 1.35 -15.96
CA GLU A 165 -13.12 1.34 -17.39
C GLU A 165 -13.65 2.68 -17.88
N LYS A 166 -14.52 3.34 -17.10
CA LYS A 166 -14.97 4.71 -17.39
C LYS A 166 -13.80 5.69 -17.40
N THR A 167 -12.88 5.57 -16.45
CA THR A 167 -11.71 6.45 -16.32
C THR A 167 -10.74 6.27 -17.50
N VAL A 168 -10.42 5.03 -17.88
CA VAL A 168 -9.57 4.71 -19.04
C VAL A 168 -10.24 5.17 -20.34
N SER A 169 -11.54 4.92 -20.50
CA SER A 169 -12.28 5.32 -21.71
C SER A 169 -12.33 6.85 -21.86
N LYS A 170 -12.53 7.57 -20.75
CA LYS A 170 -12.45 9.04 -20.74
C LYS A 170 -11.05 9.49 -21.17
N ARG A 171 -10.00 8.86 -20.65
CA ARG A 171 -8.62 9.19 -21.03
C ARG A 171 -8.35 9.02 -22.52
N ARG A 172 -8.76 7.88 -23.10
CA ARG A 172 -8.58 7.63 -24.54
C ARG A 172 -9.28 8.69 -25.40
N LYS A 173 -10.49 9.12 -25.03
CA LYS A 173 -11.21 10.22 -25.69
C LYS A 173 -10.53 11.59 -25.55
N GLU A 174 -9.84 11.84 -24.44
CA GLU A 174 -9.03 13.07 -24.26
C GLU A 174 -7.83 13.05 -25.22
N MET A 175 -7.17 11.90 -25.37
CA MET A 175 -6.04 11.72 -26.30
C MET A 175 -6.44 11.90 -27.76
N GLU A 176 -7.62 11.41 -28.17
CA GLU A 176 -8.16 11.64 -29.52
C GLU A 176 -8.37 13.13 -29.84
N LYS A 177 -8.57 13.95 -28.81
CA LYS A 177 -8.68 15.42 -28.93
C LYS A 177 -7.33 16.14 -28.84
N GLY A 178 -6.22 15.40 -28.81
CA GLY A 178 -4.87 15.95 -28.66
C GLY A 178 -4.54 16.40 -27.23
N ILE A 179 -5.33 16.01 -26.23
CA ILE A 179 -5.09 16.34 -24.82
C ILE A 179 -4.28 15.20 -24.20
N SER A 180 -3.02 15.48 -23.84
CA SER A 180 -2.16 14.56 -23.10
C SER A 180 -1.94 15.06 -21.67
N LYS A 181 -1.97 14.15 -20.69
CA LYS A 181 -1.76 14.48 -19.27
C LYS A 181 -0.44 13.91 -18.77
N GLN A 182 0.16 14.55 -17.77
CA GLN A 182 1.37 14.07 -17.12
C GLN A 182 1.02 13.31 -15.84
N ASP A 183 0.47 12.11 -15.98
CA ASP A 183 0.10 11.24 -14.85
C ASP A 183 0.37 9.76 -15.15
N ILE A 184 0.28 8.92 -14.11
CA ILE A 184 0.61 7.49 -14.22
C ILE A 184 -0.34 6.76 -15.19
N LEU A 185 -1.61 7.14 -15.25
CA LEU A 185 -2.55 6.57 -16.21
C LEU A 185 -2.16 6.86 -17.66
N GLN A 186 -1.61 8.04 -17.95
CA GLN A 186 -1.12 8.36 -19.30
C GLN A 186 -0.02 7.38 -19.68
N ILE A 187 0.93 7.14 -18.77
CA ILE A 187 2.03 6.21 -18.99
C ILE A 187 1.52 4.80 -19.29
N PHE A 188 0.50 4.34 -18.57
CA PHE A 188 -0.10 3.03 -18.82
C PHE A 188 -0.80 2.93 -20.17
N VAL A 189 -1.58 3.96 -20.55
CA VAL A 189 -2.25 3.98 -21.85
C VAL A 189 -1.22 4.06 -22.98
N ASP A 190 -0.17 4.87 -22.84
CA ASP A 190 0.90 4.96 -23.84
C ASP A 190 1.68 3.65 -23.96
N THR A 191 1.94 2.98 -22.83
CA THR A 191 2.57 1.65 -22.80
C THR A 191 1.70 0.60 -23.50
N ASN A 192 0.38 0.63 -23.28
CA ASN A 192 -0.55 -0.27 -23.96
C ASN A 192 -0.62 0.02 -25.47
N ASN A 193 -0.59 1.29 -25.87
CA ASN A 193 -0.58 1.67 -27.29
C ASN A 193 0.72 1.23 -27.98
N ALA A 194 1.86 1.27 -27.28
CA ALA A 194 3.16 0.84 -27.80
C ALA A 194 3.30 -0.69 -27.89
N ASP A 195 2.76 -1.44 -26.92
CA ASP A 195 2.80 -2.90 -26.88
C ASP A 195 1.48 -3.50 -26.33
N PRO A 196 0.42 -3.55 -27.17
CA PRO A 196 -0.90 -3.99 -26.74
C PRO A 196 -0.97 -5.50 -26.46
N VAL A 197 0.02 -6.28 -26.91
CA VAL A 197 0.09 -7.72 -26.69
C VAL A 197 0.64 -8.02 -25.31
N SER A 198 1.76 -7.39 -24.93
CA SER A 198 2.40 -7.66 -23.64
C SER A 198 1.80 -6.84 -22.49
N PHE A 199 1.20 -5.68 -22.76
CA PHE A 199 0.60 -4.82 -21.75
C PHE A 199 -0.83 -4.45 -22.12
N THR A 200 -1.77 -5.37 -21.88
CA THR A 200 -3.20 -5.24 -22.23
C THR A 200 -3.99 -4.29 -21.33
N ASP A 201 -5.22 -3.95 -21.69
CA ASP A 201 -6.15 -3.18 -20.84
C ASP A 201 -6.39 -3.81 -19.46
N LYS A 202 -6.28 -5.14 -19.36
CA LYS A 202 -6.34 -5.82 -18.07
C LYS A 202 -5.17 -5.46 -17.16
N HIS A 203 -3.97 -5.28 -17.73
CA HIS A 203 -2.80 -4.83 -16.97
C HIS A 203 -2.99 -3.39 -16.47
N ILE A 204 -3.54 -2.51 -17.31
CA ILE A 204 -3.91 -1.15 -16.90
C ILE A 204 -4.85 -1.23 -15.69
N ARG A 205 -5.90 -2.05 -15.78
CA ARG A 205 -6.89 -2.22 -14.71
C ARG A 205 -6.23 -2.68 -13.40
N ASP A 206 -5.44 -3.74 -13.43
CA ASP A 206 -4.83 -4.31 -12.22
C ASP A 206 -3.84 -3.34 -11.55
N GLU A 207 -3.06 -2.59 -12.34
CA GLU A 207 -2.20 -1.55 -11.79
C GLU A 207 -3.02 -0.38 -11.23
N MET A 208 -4.08 0.06 -11.92
CA MET A 208 -4.96 1.12 -11.40
C MET A 208 -5.61 0.74 -10.06
N ILE A 209 -6.11 -0.50 -9.92
CA ILE A 209 -6.66 -1.02 -8.66
C ILE A 209 -5.62 -0.90 -7.55
N LEU A 210 -4.39 -1.38 -7.81
CA LEU A 210 -3.29 -1.30 -6.86
C LEU A 210 -3.02 0.14 -6.40
N PHE A 211 -2.85 1.08 -7.35
CA PHE A 211 -2.54 2.46 -7.03
C PHE A 211 -3.67 3.17 -6.29
N MET A 212 -4.93 2.84 -6.57
CA MET A 212 -6.09 3.36 -5.82
C MET A 212 -6.07 2.92 -4.35
N ILE A 213 -5.76 1.65 -4.08
CA ILE A 213 -5.77 1.07 -2.73
C ILE A 213 -4.54 1.50 -1.93
N ALA A 214 -3.35 1.31 -2.51
CA ALA A 214 -2.09 1.39 -1.78
C ALA A 214 -1.79 2.81 -1.27
N GLY A 215 -2.19 3.85 -2.01
CA GLY A 215 -1.89 5.23 -1.67
C GLY A 215 -2.95 5.96 -0.86
N SER A 216 -4.23 5.57 -0.98
CA SER A 216 -5.34 6.33 -0.40
C SER A 216 -5.44 6.13 1.12
N ASP A 217 -5.56 4.88 1.56
CA ASP A 217 -5.85 4.57 2.96
C ASP A 217 -4.63 4.78 3.86
N THR A 218 -3.46 4.36 3.39
CA THR A 218 -2.21 4.43 4.16
C THR A 218 -1.85 5.88 4.48
N THR A 219 -1.87 6.75 3.48
CA THR A 219 -1.57 8.17 3.65
C THR A 219 -2.64 8.83 4.52
N SER A 220 -3.93 8.56 4.27
CA SER A 220 -5.06 9.19 4.99
C SER A 220 -5.03 8.90 6.49
N LEU A 221 -4.80 7.63 6.84
CA LEU A 221 -4.64 7.22 8.22
C LEU A 221 -3.38 7.82 8.85
N THR A 222 -2.28 7.90 8.10
CA THR A 222 -1.04 8.53 8.59
C THR A 222 -1.27 9.99 8.96
N ALA A 223 -1.90 10.79 8.10
CA ALA A 223 -2.23 12.18 8.43
C ALA A 223 -3.22 12.29 9.59
N THR A 224 -4.24 11.45 9.62
CA THR A 224 -5.22 11.43 10.71
C THR A 224 -4.56 11.18 12.06
N PHE A 225 -3.67 10.17 12.15
CA PHE A 225 -2.93 9.89 13.37
C PHE A 225 -1.90 10.96 13.70
N THR A 226 -1.23 11.52 12.70
CA THR A 226 -0.32 12.65 12.91
C THR A 226 -1.04 13.84 13.55
N LEU A 227 -2.20 14.23 13.02
CA LEU A 227 -3.03 15.29 13.59
C LEU A 227 -3.52 14.95 14.99
N LEU A 228 -3.99 13.71 15.22
CA LEU A 228 -4.43 13.26 16.54
C LEU A 228 -3.30 13.37 17.59
N LEU A 229 -2.09 12.95 17.23
CA LEU A 229 -0.92 13.03 18.11
C LEU A 229 -0.52 14.48 18.38
N LEU A 230 -0.56 15.36 17.36
CA LEU A 230 -0.27 16.78 17.52
C LEU A 230 -1.29 17.48 18.42
N LEU A 231 -2.59 17.18 18.26
CA LEU A 231 -3.64 17.76 19.11
C LEU A 231 -3.50 17.35 20.59
N ASN A 232 -2.93 16.18 20.86
CA ASN A 232 -2.60 15.72 22.20
C ASN A 232 -1.28 16.29 22.75
N ASN A 233 -0.43 16.88 21.89
CA ASN A 233 0.88 17.43 22.24
C ASN A 233 0.99 18.88 21.74
N GLN A 234 0.28 19.79 22.43
CA GLN A 234 0.11 21.18 22.02
C GLN A 234 1.42 21.97 21.90
N ASP A 235 2.45 21.61 22.69
CA ASP A 235 3.79 22.19 22.57
C ASP A 235 4.43 21.83 21.23
N LYS A 236 4.32 20.57 20.79
CA LYS A 236 4.83 20.08 19.50
C LYS A 236 4.08 20.67 18.32
N LEU A 237 2.76 20.83 18.46
CA LEU A 237 1.95 21.52 17.44
C LEU A 237 2.40 22.97 17.25
N LYS A 238 2.68 23.71 18.34
CA LYS A 238 3.16 25.09 18.25
C LYS A 238 4.52 25.19 17.57
N GLU A 239 5.44 24.27 17.89
CA GLU A 239 6.76 24.20 17.28
C GLU A 239 6.67 23.90 15.77
N LEU A 240 5.81 22.96 15.38
CA LEU A 240 5.54 22.67 13.96
C LEU A 240 4.96 23.89 13.24
N ILE A 241 3.95 24.55 13.81
CA ILE A 241 3.37 25.76 13.24
C ILE A 241 4.44 26.85 13.07
N SER A 242 5.35 26.99 14.04
CA SER A 242 6.46 27.94 13.93
C SER A 242 7.38 27.63 12.75
N GLU A 243 7.74 26.35 12.53
CA GLU A 243 8.54 25.96 11.37
C GLU A 243 7.82 26.27 10.05
N ILE A 244 6.52 25.93 9.96
CA ILE A 244 5.70 26.19 8.76
C ILE A 244 5.61 27.70 8.49
N HIS A 245 5.25 28.51 9.49
CA HIS A 245 5.14 29.97 9.33
C HIS A 245 6.48 30.66 9.06
N SER A 246 7.60 30.06 9.48
CA SER A 246 8.93 30.58 9.13
C SER A 246 9.33 30.29 7.67
N THR A 247 8.74 29.26 7.06
CA THR A 247 9.00 28.86 5.67
C THR A 247 8.02 29.52 4.69
N PHE A 248 6.75 29.63 5.09
CA PHE A 248 5.67 30.23 4.30
C PHE A 248 5.25 31.54 4.97
N LEU A 249 5.79 32.65 4.48
CA LEU A 249 5.65 33.99 5.06
C LEU A 249 4.32 34.65 4.67
N SER A 250 3.75 34.25 3.54
CA SER A 250 2.45 34.72 3.07
C SER A 250 1.46 33.56 2.96
N VAL A 251 0.18 33.87 3.13
CA VAL A 251 -0.92 32.93 2.85
C VAL A 251 -0.95 32.52 1.37
N ASP A 252 -0.46 33.38 0.49
CA ASP A 252 -0.38 33.14 -0.96
C ASP A 252 0.88 32.35 -1.36
N ASP A 253 1.77 32.03 -0.41
CA ASP A 253 2.97 31.28 -0.73
C ASP A 253 2.61 29.88 -1.22
N ALA A 254 3.04 29.57 -2.45
CA ALA A 254 2.80 28.28 -3.04
C ALA A 254 3.49 27.16 -2.24
N ILE A 255 2.70 26.18 -1.80
CA ILE A 255 3.20 24.91 -1.23
C ILE A 255 3.77 24.08 -2.38
N THR A 256 5.09 23.90 -2.42
CA THR A 256 5.81 23.12 -3.44
C THR A 256 6.60 22.00 -2.77
N PHE A 257 6.84 20.91 -3.51
CA PHE A 257 7.67 19.80 -3.03
C PHE A 257 9.05 20.27 -2.56
N THR A 258 9.70 21.15 -3.32
CA THR A 258 11.01 21.71 -2.96
C THR A 258 11.00 22.48 -1.64
N LYS A 259 9.91 23.18 -1.31
CA LYS A 259 9.78 23.91 -0.04
C LYS A 259 9.41 23.01 1.13
N THR A 260 8.80 21.84 0.89
CA THR A 260 8.32 20.94 1.95
C THR A 260 9.26 19.76 2.23
N GLN A 261 10.05 19.33 1.25
CA GLN A 261 10.94 18.17 1.39
C GLN A 261 12.00 18.36 2.49
N ASP A 262 12.45 19.61 2.70
CA ASP A 262 13.58 19.96 3.57
C ASP A 262 13.13 20.56 4.92
N LEU A 263 11.89 20.28 5.36
CA LEU A 263 11.38 20.72 6.66
C LEU A 263 11.70 19.70 7.76
N PRO A 264 12.75 19.91 8.59
CA PRO A 264 13.23 18.90 9.50
C PRO A 264 12.21 18.52 10.58
N TYR A 265 11.48 19.49 11.14
CA TYR A 265 10.54 19.22 12.20
C TYR A 265 9.25 18.57 11.67
N LEU A 266 8.73 19.02 10.53
CA LEU A 266 7.64 18.34 9.83
C LEU A 266 7.97 16.88 9.54
N ASN A 267 9.17 16.62 8.99
CA ASN A 267 9.64 15.26 8.74
C ASN A 267 9.77 14.46 10.04
N ALA A 268 10.29 15.05 11.12
CA ALA A 268 10.37 14.40 12.42
C ALA A 268 8.99 14.04 12.98
N VAL A 269 8.00 14.95 12.87
CA VAL A 269 6.62 14.73 13.29
C VAL A 269 5.96 13.58 12.51
N ILE A 270 6.11 13.55 11.19
CA ILE A 270 5.56 12.49 10.34
C ILE A 270 6.22 11.14 10.70
N ASN A 271 7.54 11.11 10.81
CA ASN A 271 8.30 9.90 11.16
C ASN A 271 7.92 9.37 12.55
N GLU A 272 7.80 10.26 13.55
CA GLU A 272 7.42 9.88 14.90
C GLU A 272 5.97 9.39 14.97
N SER A 273 5.08 10.00 14.18
CA SER A 273 3.69 9.56 14.08
C SER A 273 3.60 8.15 13.49
N MET A 274 4.35 7.84 12.44
CA MET A 274 4.43 6.48 11.88
C MET A 274 5.12 5.50 12.83
N ARG A 275 6.06 5.95 13.67
CA ARG A 275 6.71 5.12 14.69
C ARG A 275 5.75 4.72 15.81
N ILE A 276 4.92 5.66 16.29
CA ILE A 276 3.95 5.43 17.38
C ILE A 276 2.71 4.71 16.87
N MET A 277 2.18 5.14 15.72
CA MET A 277 0.94 4.65 15.11
C MET A 277 1.20 4.08 13.70
N PRO A 278 1.87 2.92 13.58
CA PRO A 278 2.16 2.33 12.27
C PRO A 278 0.87 1.84 11.60
N ILE A 279 0.68 2.20 10.32
CA ILE A 279 -0.52 1.83 9.56
C ILE A 279 -0.50 0.37 9.13
N ILE A 280 0.66 -0.12 8.67
CA ILE A 280 0.85 -1.51 8.25
C ILE A 280 1.53 -2.26 9.38
N THR A 281 0.75 -3.12 10.04
CA THR A 281 1.15 -3.78 11.28
C THR A 281 1.41 -5.28 11.11
N ALA A 282 0.98 -5.86 9.99
CA ALA A 282 1.14 -7.28 9.70
C ALA A 282 2.59 -7.65 9.29
N GLY A 283 3.43 -6.66 9.02
CA GLY A 283 4.77 -6.85 8.46
C GLY A 283 4.76 -7.05 6.94
N ILE A 284 5.95 -7.23 6.37
CA ILE A 284 6.18 -7.45 4.95
C ILE A 284 6.54 -8.93 4.78
N VAL A 285 5.57 -9.75 4.37
CA VAL A 285 5.72 -11.21 4.43
C VAL A 285 6.68 -11.70 3.34
N ARG A 286 7.64 -12.53 3.74
CA ARG A 286 8.64 -13.13 2.85
C ARG A 286 8.66 -14.64 2.94
N LEU A 287 9.11 -15.28 1.87
CA LEU A 287 9.29 -16.73 1.77
C LEU A 287 10.78 -17.06 1.86
N VAL A 288 11.11 -18.00 2.75
CA VAL A 288 12.47 -18.50 2.92
C VAL A 288 12.86 -19.36 1.70
N PRO A 289 13.88 -18.98 0.91
CA PRO A 289 14.16 -19.61 -0.39
C PRO A 289 14.76 -21.01 -0.27
N GLU A 290 15.55 -21.23 0.77
CA GLU A 290 16.22 -22.48 1.14
C GLU A 290 16.44 -22.49 2.65
N ASN A 291 16.91 -23.59 3.24
CA ASN A 291 17.17 -23.61 4.67
C ASN A 291 18.22 -22.55 5.03
N THR A 292 17.83 -21.55 5.82
CA THR A 292 18.67 -20.38 6.13
C THR A 292 18.80 -20.17 7.63
N MET A 293 19.99 -19.83 8.10
CA MET A 293 20.23 -19.40 9.47
C MET A 293 19.78 -17.95 9.67
N LEU A 294 18.77 -17.74 10.51
CA LEU A 294 18.20 -16.44 10.88
C LEU A 294 18.06 -16.37 12.41
N CYS A 295 18.51 -15.27 13.03
CA CYS A 295 18.55 -15.12 14.50
C CYS A 295 19.19 -16.31 15.26
N GLY A 296 20.14 -17.02 14.67
CA GLY A 296 20.76 -18.21 15.29
C GLY A 296 19.93 -19.51 15.21
N TYR A 297 18.81 -19.49 14.47
CA TYR A 297 17.96 -20.66 14.21
C TYR A 297 17.99 -21.04 12.73
N GLU A 298 18.00 -22.34 12.44
CA GLU A 298 17.79 -22.84 11.08
C GLU A 298 16.30 -22.75 10.75
N ILE A 299 15.96 -21.94 9.75
CA ILE A 299 14.59 -21.76 9.27
C ILE A 299 14.44 -22.55 7.97
N PRO A 300 13.55 -23.57 7.93
CA PRO A 300 13.33 -24.36 6.73
C PRO A 300 12.84 -23.56 5.54
N LYS A 301 13.17 -24.06 4.34
CA LYS A 301 12.60 -23.60 3.08
C LYS A 301 11.07 -23.53 3.12
N ASP A 302 10.52 -22.56 2.40
CA ASP A 302 9.08 -22.33 2.22
C ASP A 302 8.32 -21.94 3.50
N MET A 303 9.03 -21.70 4.62
CA MET A 303 8.44 -20.97 5.73
C MET A 303 8.22 -19.50 5.33
N ALA A 304 7.09 -18.96 5.76
CA ALA A 304 6.69 -17.60 5.55
C ALA A 304 6.80 -16.79 6.84
N ARG A 305 6.94 -15.47 6.63
CA ARG A 305 6.56 -14.35 7.50
C ARG A 305 7.64 -13.30 7.74
#